data_AF-A0A0S8C919-F1
#
_entry.id   AF-A0A0S8C919-F1
#
_cell.length_a   1.000
_cell.length_b   1.000
_cell.length_c   1.000
_cell.angle_alpha   90.00
_cell.angle_beta   90.00
_cell.angle_gamma   90.00
#
_symmetry.space_group_name_H-M   'P 1'
#
loop_
_entity.id
_entity.type
_entity.pdbx_description
1 polymer ?
#
loop_
_entity_poly.entity_id
_entity_poly.type
_entity_poly.pdbx_seq_one_letter_code
_entity_poly.pdbx_strand_id
1 'polypeptide(L)'
;MKIALLAHFLGAVVWIGGMFFAYFALRPAAAGLDPAQRLPLWAGTLERFFHWIWVAVALILGSGFYMLTVITEGARVPLNIHLMLYVGVLMSFIFAYVFFSPFPALKRAVAAQDWTAGAAALNGIRKAVAANLALGLANLAIATLGRL
;
A
#
# COMPACT_ATOMS: atom_id res chain seq x y z
N MET A 1 -3.92 -8.03 23.18
CA MET A 1 -4.77 -7.12 22.38
C MET A 1 -4.15 -5.74 22.13
N LYS A 2 -3.85 -4.90 23.16
CA LYS A 2 -3.38 -3.50 22.94
C LYS A 2 -2.14 -3.35 22.04
N ILE A 3 -1.11 -4.17 22.25
CA ILE A 3 0.12 -4.15 21.44
C ILE A 3 -0.16 -4.54 19.99
N ALA A 4 -0.97 -5.59 19.77
CA ALA A 4 -1.36 -6.01 18.43
C ALA A 4 -2.13 -4.91 17.69
N LEU A 5 -3.07 -4.24 18.38
CA LEU A 5 -3.82 -3.12 17.81
C LEU A 5 -2.90 -1.94 17.45
N LEU A 6 -1.94 -1.59 18.31
CA LEU A 6 -0.95 -0.56 18.01
C LEU A 6 -0.12 -0.93 16.77
N ALA A 7 0.41 -2.16 16.70
CA ALA A 7 1.16 -2.66 15.56
C ALA A 7 0.33 -2.60 14.27
N HIS A 8 -0.95 -2.99 14.33
CA HIS A 8 -1.89 -2.93 13.22
C HIS A 8 -2.04 -1.49 12.70
N PHE A 9 -2.29 -0.54 13.61
CA PHE A 9 -2.46 0.87 13.24
C PHE A 9 -1.18 1.49 12.69
N LEU A 10 -0.01 1.19 13.28
CA LEU A 10 1.27 1.68 12.75
C LEU A 10 1.50 1.20 11.32
N GLY A 11 1.24 -0.07 11.03
CA GLY A 11 1.30 -0.59 9.67
C GLY A 11 0.33 0.14 8.73
N ALA A 12 -0.92 0.32 9.16
CA ALA A 12 -1.94 1.02 8.36
C ALA A 12 -1.56 2.49 8.08
N VAL A 13 -1.02 3.21 9.07
CA VAL A 13 -0.57 4.60 8.93
C VAL A 13 0.58 4.70 7.93
N VAL A 14 1.59 3.84 8.03
CA VAL A 14 2.73 3.83 7.10
C VAL A 14 2.26 3.55 5.68
N TRP A 15 1.38 2.57 5.49
CA TRP A 15 0.95 2.15 4.17
C TRP A 15 -0.01 3.15 3.52
N ILE A 16 -1.13 3.46 4.17
CA ILE A 16 -2.15 4.38 3.63
C ILE A 16 -1.57 5.79 3.54
N GLY A 17 -0.88 6.27 4.58
CA GLY A 17 -0.26 7.59 4.61
C GLY A 17 0.82 7.75 3.55
N GLY A 18 1.65 6.73 3.34
CA GLY A 18 2.67 6.74 2.29
C GLY A 18 2.07 6.75 0.88
N MET A 19 0.99 6.00 0.62
CA MET A 19 0.27 6.06 -0.65
C MET A 19 -0.38 7.42 -0.89
N PHE A 20 -0.98 8.01 0.16
CA PHE A 20 -1.55 9.36 0.10
C PHE A 20 -0.48 10.40 -0.25
N PHE A 21 0.65 10.39 0.47
CA PHE A 21 1.78 11.26 0.20
C PHE A 21 2.31 11.09 -1.23
N ALA A 22 2.51 9.86 -1.68
CA ALA A 22 3.00 9.58 -3.02
C ALA A 22 2.06 10.18 -4.09
N TYR A 23 0.75 10.07 -3.91
CA TYR A 23 -0.24 10.50 -4.89
C TYR A 23 -0.48 12.01 -4.91
N PHE A 24 -0.60 12.62 -3.73
CA PHE A 24 -1.04 14.01 -3.59
C PHE A 24 0.09 15.02 -3.39
N ALA A 25 1.28 14.58 -2.96
CA ALA A 25 2.42 15.46 -2.73
C ALA A 25 3.60 15.16 -3.66
N LEU A 26 4.12 13.93 -3.63
CA LEU A 26 5.30 13.58 -4.42
C LEU A 26 5.04 13.65 -5.92
N ARG A 27 3.90 13.13 -6.39
CA ARG A 27 3.54 13.15 -7.82
C ARG A 27 3.47 14.55 -8.43
N PRO A 28 2.72 15.51 -7.87
CA PRO A 28 2.70 16.85 -8.44
C PRO A 28 4.07 17.53 -8.36
N ALA A 29 4.82 17.34 -7.27
CA ALA A 29 6.18 17.88 -7.15
C ALA A 29 7.12 17.31 -8.24
N ALA A 30 7.06 16.00 -8.48
CA ALA A 30 7.86 15.33 -9.49
C ALA A 30 7.41 15.64 -10.93
N ALA A 31 6.21 16.18 -11.15
CA ALA A 31 5.71 16.51 -12.48
C ALA A 31 6.50 17.65 -13.15
N GLY A 32 7.10 18.55 -12.37
CA GLY A 32 7.96 19.62 -12.86
C GLY A 32 9.38 19.18 -13.26
N LEU A 33 9.72 17.90 -13.07
CA LEU A 33 11.02 17.34 -13.44
C LEU A 33 10.97 16.70 -14.82
N ASP A 34 12.06 16.82 -15.57
CA ASP A 34 12.26 16.09 -16.81
C ASP A 34 12.27 14.57 -16.59
N PRO A 35 11.88 13.75 -17.59
CA PRO A 35 11.81 12.29 -17.45
C PRO A 35 13.09 11.64 -16.89
N ALA A 36 14.26 12.13 -17.31
CA ALA A 36 15.57 11.63 -16.90
C ALA A 36 15.88 11.88 -15.41
N GLN A 37 15.23 12.84 -14.75
CA GLN A 37 15.35 13.09 -13.31
C GLN A 37 14.17 12.50 -12.54
N ARG A 38 12.97 12.63 -13.12
CA ARG A 38 11.70 12.17 -12.53
C ARG A 38 11.66 10.67 -12.32
N LEU A 39 12.02 9.87 -13.33
CA LEU A 39 11.89 8.42 -13.27
C LEU A 39 12.89 7.78 -12.28
N PRO A 40 14.18 8.20 -12.22
CA PRO A 40 15.08 7.76 -11.15
C PRO A 40 14.61 8.15 -9.74
N LEU A 41 14.08 9.37 -9.55
CA LEU A 41 13.53 9.80 -8.26
C LEU A 41 12.41 8.86 -7.81
N TRP A 42 11.49 8.52 -8.71
CA TRP A 42 10.43 7.57 -8.44
C TRP A 42 10.95 6.17 -8.14
N ALA A 43 11.89 5.65 -8.94
CA ALA A 43 12.47 4.33 -8.71
C ALA A 43 13.12 4.22 -7.32
N GLY A 44 13.95 5.20 -6.94
CA GLY A 44 14.61 5.21 -5.63
C GLY A 44 13.65 5.45 -4.46
N THR A 45 12.61 6.25 -4.65
CA THR A 45 11.58 6.47 -3.63
C THR A 45 10.75 5.21 -3.39
N LEU A 46 10.27 4.58 -4.47
CA LEU A 46 9.48 3.36 -4.39
C LEU A 46 10.30 2.19 -3.83
N GLU A 47 11.59 2.09 -4.17
CA GLU A 47 12.48 1.08 -3.61
C GLU A 47 12.51 1.18 -2.09
N ARG A 48 12.81 2.34 -1.52
CA ARG A 48 12.84 2.55 -0.07
C ARG A 48 11.46 2.35 0.56
N PHE A 49 10.42 2.86 -0.07
CA PHE A 49 9.05 2.76 0.44
C PHE A 49 8.54 1.32 0.49
N PHE A 50 8.79 0.51 -0.54
CA PHE A 50 8.30 -0.86 -0.59
C PHE A 50 8.91 -1.79 0.46
N HIS A 51 10.14 -1.53 0.93
CA HIS A 51 10.68 -2.22 2.11
C HIS A 51 9.82 -1.97 3.34
N TRP A 52 9.39 -0.72 3.57
CA TRP A 52 8.47 -0.39 4.65
C TRP A 52 7.07 -0.96 4.45
N ILE A 53 6.61 -1.09 3.20
CA ILE A 53 5.32 -1.73 2.93
C ILE A 53 5.33 -3.22 3.26
N TRP A 54 6.41 -3.95 3.00
CA TRP A 54 6.52 -5.35 3.44
C TRP A 54 6.40 -5.47 4.97
N VAL A 55 7.07 -4.58 5.71
CA VAL A 55 6.95 -4.51 7.17
C VAL A 55 5.51 -4.17 7.59
N ALA A 56 4.90 -3.18 6.96
CA ALA A 56 3.51 -2.78 7.24
C ALA A 56 2.51 -3.92 6.98
N VAL A 57 2.64 -4.63 5.86
CA VAL A 57 1.80 -5.80 5.52
C VAL A 57 1.95 -6.89 6.59
N ALA A 58 3.18 -7.21 6.99
CA ALA A 58 3.43 -8.21 8.03
C ALA A 58 2.83 -7.79 9.37
N LEU A 59 2.98 -6.53 9.78
CA LEU A 59 2.38 -6.00 11.00
C LEU A 59 0.85 -6.07 10.94
N ILE A 60 0.22 -5.62 9.85
CA ILE A 60 -1.24 -5.59 9.70
C ILE A 60 -1.82 -7.01 9.70
N LEU A 61 -1.31 -7.90 8.84
CA LEU A 61 -1.84 -9.26 8.73
C LEU A 61 -1.53 -10.07 10.00
N GLY A 62 -0.30 -10.03 10.50
CA GLY A 62 0.08 -10.77 11.70
C GLY A 62 -0.73 -10.35 12.93
N SER A 63 -0.86 -9.04 13.17
CA SER A 63 -1.69 -8.54 14.27
C SER A 63 -3.19 -8.75 14.04
N GLY A 64 -3.66 -8.63 12.80
CA GLY A 64 -5.06 -8.80 12.43
C GLY A 64 -5.53 -10.25 12.63
N PHE A 65 -4.75 -11.22 12.16
CA PHE A 65 -5.04 -12.64 12.38
C PHE A 65 -4.97 -13.01 13.86
N TYR A 66 -3.99 -12.49 14.60
CA TYR A 66 -3.93 -12.69 16.05
C TYR A 66 -5.16 -12.12 16.78
N MET A 67 -5.61 -10.91 16.43
CA MET A 67 -6.84 -10.36 17.02
C MET A 67 -8.08 -11.17 16.61
N LEU A 68 -8.10 -11.71 15.39
CA LEU A 68 -9.19 -12.57 14.93
C LEU A 68 -9.29 -13.85 15.76
N THR A 69 -8.18 -14.55 16.06
CA THR A 69 -8.23 -15.78 16.88
C THR A 69 -8.80 -15.50 18.27
N VAL A 70 -8.35 -14.40 18.92
CA VAL A 70 -8.83 -13.99 20.24
C VAL A 70 -10.33 -13.64 20.25
N ILE A 71 -10.86 -13.05 19.16
CA ILE A 71 -12.28 -12.72 19.04
C ILE A 71 -13.13 -13.98 18.77
N THR A 72 -12.60 -14.89 17.94
CA THR A 72 -13.33 -16.10 17.49
C THR A 72 -13.51 -17.12 18.62
N GLU A 73 -12.60 -17.14 19.61
CA GLU A 73 -12.73 -17.96 20.83
C GLU A 73 -13.94 -17.58 21.70
N GLY A 74 -14.55 -16.40 21.50
CA GLY A 74 -15.60 -15.87 22.38
C GLY A 74 -16.96 -15.57 21.74
N ALA A 75 -17.08 -15.42 20.41
CA ALA A 75 -18.34 -15.05 19.75
C ALA A 75 -18.30 -15.19 18.20
N ARG A 76 -19.45 -14.96 17.54
CA ARG A 76 -19.51 -14.72 16.09
C ARG A 76 -18.72 -13.46 15.74
N VAL A 77 -17.86 -13.57 14.73
CA VAL A 77 -17.08 -12.44 14.19
C VAL A 77 -18.03 -11.47 13.47
N PRO A 78 -18.02 -10.16 13.83
CA PRO A 78 -18.80 -9.14 13.15
C PRO A 78 -18.47 -9.00 11.65
N LEU A 79 -19.46 -8.65 10.83
CA LEU A 79 -19.31 -8.52 9.37
C LEU A 79 -18.25 -7.49 8.96
N ASN A 80 -18.13 -6.37 9.68
CA ASN A 80 -17.12 -5.35 9.41
C ASN A 80 -15.69 -5.91 9.49
N ILE A 81 -15.41 -6.85 10.40
CA ILE A 81 -14.10 -7.48 10.52
C ILE A 81 -13.80 -8.37 9.30
N HIS A 82 -14.79 -9.10 8.79
CA HIS A 82 -14.65 -9.86 7.55
C HIS A 82 -14.38 -8.95 6.35
N LEU A 83 -15.11 -7.84 6.23
CA LEU A 83 -14.86 -6.85 5.19
C LEU A 83 -13.45 -6.28 5.30
N MET A 84 -12.99 -5.94 6.51
CA MET A 84 -11.64 -5.45 6.73
C MET A 84 -10.57 -6.45 6.31
N LEU A 85 -10.78 -7.74 6.60
CA LEU A 85 -9.89 -8.81 6.19
C LEU A 85 -9.84 -8.94 4.66
N TYR A 86 -10.99 -9.02 4.00
CA TYR A 86 -11.05 -9.20 2.55
C TYR A 86 -10.42 -8.02 1.81
N VAL A 87 -10.70 -6.79 2.25
CA VAL A 87 -10.08 -5.59 1.69
C VAL A 87 -8.57 -5.60 1.93
N GLY A 88 -8.11 -5.88 3.16
CA GLY A 88 -6.67 -5.93 3.48
C GLY A 88 -5.90 -6.99 2.67
N VAL A 89 -6.50 -8.16 2.45
CA VAL A 89 -5.92 -9.21 1.60
C VAL A 89 -5.86 -8.78 0.14
N LEU A 90 -6.94 -8.18 -0.40
CA LEU A 90 -6.96 -7.64 -1.76
C LEU A 90 -5.90 -6.57 -1.97
N MET A 91 -5.78 -5.62 -1.02
CA MET A 91 -4.74 -4.58 -1.03
C MET A 91 -3.33 -5.18 -1.06
N SER A 92 -3.12 -6.28 -0.32
CA SER A 92 -1.84 -6.99 -0.28
C SER A 92 -1.51 -7.66 -1.63
N PHE A 93 -2.50 -8.24 -2.31
CA PHE A 93 -2.33 -8.76 -3.67
C PHE A 93 -2.01 -7.67 -4.69
N ILE A 94 -2.67 -6.52 -4.61
CA ILE A 94 -2.36 -5.37 -5.47
C ILE A 94 -0.92 -4.91 -5.25
N PHE A 95 -0.48 -4.82 -4.00
CA PHE A 95 0.91 -4.48 -3.69
C PHE A 95 1.89 -5.52 -4.22
N ALA A 96 1.64 -6.81 -4.02
CA ALA A 96 2.48 -7.87 -4.56
C ALA A 96 2.59 -7.77 -6.09
N TYR A 97 1.48 -7.57 -6.80
CA TYR A 97 1.49 -7.32 -8.25
C TYR A 97 2.38 -6.13 -8.61
N VAL A 98 2.22 -4.98 -7.94
CA VAL A 98 3.02 -3.77 -8.16
C VAL A 98 4.51 -4.02 -7.94
N PHE A 99 4.85 -4.73 -6.85
CA PHE A 99 6.22 -5.00 -6.45
C PHE A 99 6.93 -5.96 -7.42
N PHE A 100 6.24 -6.99 -7.91
CA PHE A 100 6.86 -8.04 -8.73
C PHE A 100 6.80 -7.76 -10.24
N SER A 101 5.88 -6.92 -10.73
CA SER A 101 5.69 -6.72 -12.17
C SER A 101 6.13 -5.32 -12.65
N PRO A 102 5.40 -4.23 -12.40
CA PRO A 102 5.74 -2.93 -12.98
C PRO A 102 6.93 -2.25 -12.28
N PHE A 103 7.23 -2.54 -11.01
CA PHE A 103 8.37 -1.94 -10.33
C PHE A 103 9.74 -2.41 -10.88
N PRO A 104 10.00 -3.72 -11.09
CA PRO A 104 11.18 -4.17 -11.80
C PRO A 104 11.25 -3.62 -13.22
N ALA A 105 10.11 -3.53 -13.93
CA ALA A 105 10.05 -2.94 -15.26
C ALA A 105 10.50 -1.47 -15.26
N LEU A 106 10.05 -0.67 -14.28
CA LEU A 106 10.50 0.71 -14.08
C LEU A 106 12.02 0.77 -13.85
N LYS A 107 12.56 -0.06 -12.93
CA LYS A 107 14.00 -0.06 -12.63
C LYS A 107 14.85 -0.40 -13.86
N ARG A 108 14.44 -1.42 -14.64
CA ARG A 108 15.14 -1.80 -15.87
C ARG A 108 15.10 -0.69 -16.91
N ALA A 109 13.94 -0.06 -17.10
CA ALA A 109 13.80 1.04 -18.05
C ALA A 109 14.66 2.25 -17.66
N VAL A 110 14.71 2.59 -16.36
CA VAL A 110 15.59 3.65 -15.85
C VAL A 110 17.06 3.32 -16.07
N ALA A 111 17.48 2.08 -15.79
CA ALA A 111 18.86 1.64 -16.01
C ALA A 111 19.26 1.66 -17.49
N ALA A 112 18.32 1.34 -18.39
CA ALA A 112 18.51 1.40 -19.84
C ALA A 112 18.28 2.80 -20.44
N GLN A 113 17.95 3.80 -19.62
CA GLN A 113 17.55 5.15 -20.06
C GLN A 113 16.37 5.17 -21.06
N ASP A 114 15.53 4.13 -21.03
CA ASP A 114 14.30 4.05 -21.82
C ASP A 114 13.17 4.78 -21.08
N TRP A 115 13.07 6.08 -21.32
CA TRP A 115 12.10 6.94 -20.64
C TRP A 115 10.65 6.66 -21.03
N THR A 116 10.42 6.14 -22.24
CA THR A 116 9.08 5.79 -22.72
C THR A 116 8.56 4.57 -21.98
N ALA A 117 9.35 3.49 -21.92
CA ALA A 117 8.99 2.30 -21.15
C ALA A 117 8.89 2.61 -19.65
N GLY A 118 9.80 3.44 -19.12
CA GLY A 118 9.78 3.88 -17.72
C GLY A 118 8.51 4.64 -17.36
N ALA A 119 8.05 5.55 -18.21
CA ALA A 119 6.81 6.29 -18.01
C ALA A 119 5.58 5.36 -18.04
N ALA A 120 5.55 4.38 -18.96
CA ALA A 120 4.48 3.39 -19.04
C ALA A 120 4.40 2.53 -17.76
N ALA A 121 5.56 2.02 -17.28
CA ALA A 121 5.63 1.25 -16.04
C ALA A 121 5.18 2.07 -14.83
N LEU A 122 5.66 3.31 -14.70
CA LEU A 122 5.24 4.21 -13.60
C LEU A 122 3.74 4.52 -13.64
N ASN A 123 3.15 4.66 -14.83
CA ASN A 123 1.70 4.87 -14.95
C ASN A 123 0.90 3.63 -14.49
N GLY A 124 1.41 2.41 -14.73
CA GLY A 124 0.85 1.18 -14.19
C GLY A 124 0.86 1.16 -12.66
N ILE A 125 2.02 1.49 -12.07
CA ILE A 125 2.17 1.61 -10.60
C ILE A 125 1.17 2.64 -10.06
N ARG A 126 1.07 3.82 -10.69
CA ARG A 126 0.17 4.90 -10.27
C ARG A 126 -1.29 4.45 -10.20
N LYS A 127 -1.80 3.74 -11.22
CA LYS A 127 -3.18 3.27 -11.25
C LYS A 127 -3.45 2.26 -10.13
N ALA A 128 -2.53 1.32 -9.94
CA ALA A 128 -2.64 0.33 -8.88
C ALA A 128 -2.58 0.96 -7.49
N VAL A 129 -1.66 1.92 -7.26
CA VAL A 129 -1.56 2.67 -6.00
C VAL A 129 -2.82 3.50 -5.74
N ALA A 130 -3.41 4.13 -6.77
CA ALA A 130 -4.67 4.87 -6.61
C ALA A 130 -5.82 3.96 -6.17
N ALA A 131 -5.98 2.79 -6.81
CA ALA A 131 -6.98 1.81 -6.42
C ALA A 131 -6.72 1.30 -4.99
N ASN A 132 -5.47 1.02 -4.65
CA ASN A 132 -5.07 0.54 -3.33
C ASN A 132 -5.31 1.60 -2.23
N LEU A 133 -5.04 2.88 -2.52
CA LEU A 133 -5.34 3.98 -1.62
C LEU A 133 -6.85 4.12 -1.39
N ALA A 134 -7.67 4.04 -2.44
CA ALA A 134 -9.12 4.09 -2.30
C ALA A 134 -9.65 2.95 -1.42
N LEU A 135 -9.15 1.73 -1.63
CA LEU A 135 -9.46 0.58 -0.77
C LEU A 135 -9.02 0.82 0.67
N GLY A 136 -7.82 1.36 0.89
CA GLY A 136 -7.32 1.67 2.24
C GLY A 136 -8.18 2.69 2.99
N LEU A 137 -8.60 3.75 2.30
CA LEU A 137 -9.51 4.76 2.88
C LEU A 137 -10.89 4.18 3.16
N ALA A 138 -11.44 3.36 2.25
CA ALA A 138 -12.68 2.64 2.49
C ALA A 138 -12.56 1.68 3.69
N ASN A 139 -11.42 0.99 3.82
CA ASN A 139 -11.17 0.10 4.93
C ASN A 139 -11.11 0.84 6.27
N LEU A 140 -10.50 2.04 6.28
CA LEU A 140 -10.49 2.92 7.46
C LEU A 140 -11.92 3.35 7.84
N ALA A 141 -12.77 3.67 6.86
CA ALA A 141 -14.17 4.00 7.10
C ALA A 141 -14.96 2.80 7.67
N ILE A 142 -14.75 1.59 7.14
CA ILE A 142 -15.36 0.35 7.67
C ILE A 142 -14.94 0.13 9.13
N ALA A 143 -13.66 0.34 9.44
CA ALA A 143 -13.12 0.14 10.79
C ALA A 143 -13.69 1.14 11.81
N THR A 144 -13.95 2.39 11.42
CA THR A 144 -14.43 3.45 12.32
C THR A 144 -15.95 3.50 12.40
N LEU A 145 -16.66 3.36 11.27
CA LEU A 145 -18.12 3.44 11.21
C LEU A 145 -18.80 2.13 11.58
N GLY A 146 -18.17 0.97 11.35
CA GLY A 146 -18.72 -0.33 11.74
C GLY A 146 -18.73 -0.62 13.24
N ARG A 147 -18.30 0.35 14.06
CA ARG A 147 -18.44 0.33 15.54
C ARG A 147 -19.71 1.04 16.03
N LEU A 148 -20.44 1.75 15.17
CA LEU A 148 -21.76 2.31 15.44
C LEU A 148 -22.84 1.26 15.13
#